data_AF-A0A087TRX6-F1
#
_entry.id   AF-A0A087TRX6-F1
#
_cell.length_a   1.000
_cell.length_b   1.000
_cell.length_c   1.000
_cell.angle_alpha   90.00
_cell.angle_beta   90.00
_cell.angle_gamma   90.00
#
_symmetry.space_group_name_H-M   'P 1'
#
loop_
_entity.id
_entity.type
_entity.pdbx_description
1 polymer ?
#
loop_
_entity_poly.entity_id
_entity_poly.type
_entity_poly.pdbx_seq_one_letter_code
_entity_poly.pdbx_strand_id
1 'polypeptide(L)'
;MAVRDELFKFEECENIINKEVGESEAYLDKCRIIETELANLLNEKVSSFNAADMTVPQNTILRYPKLKLPTFDGNVKNWLAFWGQFEKIDGDCNLDNDDKFAYLLQPVERGSAAENLIKSFPPGAASYNKALKQLQLSFGSEDIL
;
A
#
# COMPACT_ATOMS: atom_id res chain seq x y z
N MET A 1 23.33 56.19 8.94
CA MET A 1 23.23 55.13 9.97
C MET A 1 22.40 53.94 9.47
N ALA A 2 21.21 54.15 8.89
CA ALA A 2 20.33 53.06 8.44
C ALA A 2 20.94 51.99 7.50
N VAL A 3 21.77 52.38 6.52
CA VAL A 3 22.35 51.44 5.54
C VAL A 3 23.35 50.45 6.16
N ARG A 4 24.03 50.83 7.26
CA ARG A 4 24.99 49.97 7.96
C ARG A 4 24.26 48.89 8.76
N ASP A 5 23.13 49.24 9.37
CA ASP A 5 22.32 48.32 10.16
C ASP A 5 21.61 47.30 9.26
N GLU A 6 21.22 47.67 8.04
CA GLU A 6 20.67 46.74 7.05
C GLU A 6 21.74 45.78 6.50
N LEU A 7 22.96 46.24 6.25
CA LEU A 7 24.07 45.39 5.80
C LEU A 7 24.42 44.33 6.85
N PHE A 8 24.41 44.70 8.12
CA PHE A 8 24.67 43.78 9.23
C PHE A 8 23.60 42.69 9.36
N LYS A 9 22.32 43.06 9.16
CA LYS A 9 21.20 42.11 9.13
C LYS A 9 21.29 41.14 7.96
N PHE A 10 21.75 41.62 6.80
CA PHE A 10 21.92 40.78 5.61
C PHE A 10 23.01 39.71 5.83
N GLU A 11 24.16 40.09 6.36
CA GLU A 11 25.25 39.16 6.71
C GLU A 11 24.79 38.12 7.76
N GLU A 12 23.99 38.51 8.74
CA GLU A 12 23.45 37.59 9.74
C GLU A 12 22.48 36.57 9.13
N CYS A 13 21.59 37.00 8.23
CA CYS A 13 20.71 36.10 7.49
C CYS A 13 21.49 35.14 6.57
N GLU A 14 22.52 35.62 5.87
CA GLU A 14 23.36 34.78 5.00
C GLU A 14 24.07 33.68 5.81
N ASN A 15 24.57 34.01 7.00
CA ASN A 15 25.19 33.03 7.89
C ASN A 15 24.20 31.98 8.40
N ILE A 16 22.96 32.37 8.72
CA ILE A 16 21.91 31.44 9.15
C ILE A 16 21.54 30.48 8.01
N ILE A 17 21.37 31.00 6.80
CA ILE A 17 21.02 30.19 5.61
C ILE A 17 22.15 29.20 5.30
N ASN A 18 23.41 29.65 5.28
CA ASN A 18 24.55 28.77 5.00
C ASN A 18 24.70 27.66 6.04
N LYS A 19 24.40 27.95 7.31
CA LYS A 19 24.39 26.94 8.37
C LYS A 19 23.29 25.90 8.16
N GLU A 20 22.07 26.34 7.86
CA GLU A 20 20.93 25.44 7.62
C GLU A 20 21.13 24.56 6.37
N VAL A 21 21.69 25.13 5.29
CA VAL A 21 22.08 24.39 4.08
C VAL A 21 23.13 23.33 4.40
N GLY A 22 24.18 23.67 5.16
CA GLY A 22 25.21 22.70 5.56
C GLY A 22 24.66 21.58 6.46
N GLU A 23 23.73 21.89 7.37
CA GLU A 23 23.05 20.87 8.17
C GLU A 23 22.18 19.94 7.30
N SER A 24 21.47 20.50 6.30
CA SER A 24 20.67 19.75 5.32
C SER A 24 21.53 18.80 4.46
N GLU A 25 22.70 19.25 4.01
CA GLU A 25 23.66 18.42 3.27
C GLU A 25 24.14 17.22 4.11
N ALA A 26 24.35 17.42 5.42
CA ALA A 26 24.71 16.34 6.33
C ALA A 26 23.59 15.29 6.50
N TYR A 27 22.32 15.68 6.36
CA TYR A 27 21.20 14.73 6.32
C TYR A 27 21.16 13.95 5.00
N LEU A 28 21.46 14.59 3.87
CA LEU A 28 21.53 13.91 2.57
C LEU A 28 22.65 12.86 2.54
N ASP A 29 23.80 13.15 3.14
CA ASP A 29 24.90 12.18 3.24
C ASP A 29 24.50 10.95 4.06
N LYS A 30 23.84 11.16 5.21
CA LYS A 30 23.30 10.06 6.02
C LYS A 30 22.25 9.23 5.27
N CYS A 31 21.35 9.86 4.52
CA CYS A 31 20.37 9.16 3.69
C CYS A 31 21.06 8.29 2.63
N ARG A 32 22.09 8.82 1.97
CA ARG A 32 22.86 8.09 0.95
C ARG A 32 23.61 6.88 1.54
N ILE A 33 24.13 7.01 2.76
CA ILE A 33 24.73 5.89 3.49
C ILE A 33 23.69 4.79 3.73
N ILE A 34 22.51 5.15 4.25
CA ILE A 34 21.42 4.20 4.51
C ILE A 34 20.94 3.53 3.22
N GLU A 35 20.81 4.28 2.12
CA GLU A 35 20.46 3.73 0.80
C GLU A 35 21.49 2.70 0.33
N THR A 36 22.78 2.97 0.54
CA THR A 36 23.87 2.06 0.19
C THR A 36 23.86 0.81 1.07
N GLU A 37 23.61 0.95 2.38
CA GLU A 37 23.50 -0.18 3.31
C GLU A 37 22.31 -1.07 2.97
N LEU A 38 21.15 -0.49 2.62
CA LEU A 38 19.97 -1.24 2.17
C LEU A 38 20.24 -2.01 0.88
N ALA A 39 20.92 -1.40 -0.09
CA ALA A 39 21.30 -2.06 -1.33
C ALA A 39 22.24 -3.25 -1.07
N ASN A 40 23.19 -3.10 -0.14
CA ASN A 40 24.12 -4.17 0.25
C ASN A 40 23.40 -5.32 0.97
N LEU A 41 22.51 -5.03 1.93
CA LEU A 41 21.71 -6.05 2.61
C LEU A 41 20.80 -6.82 1.66
N LEU A 42 20.22 -6.13 0.67
CA LEU A 42 19.42 -6.77 -0.37
C LEU A 42 20.28 -7.70 -1.23
N ASN A 43 21.47 -7.26 -1.64
CA ASN A 43 22.38 -8.06 -2.44
C ASN A 43 22.95 -9.26 -1.66
N GLU A 44 23.21 -9.11 -0.36
CA GLU A 44 23.62 -10.20 0.53
C GLU A 44 22.51 -11.26 0.64
N LYS A 45 21.26 -10.83 0.82
CA LYS A 45 20.10 -11.73 0.89
C LYS A 45 19.85 -12.46 -0.42
N VAL A 46 20.03 -11.79 -1.56
CA VAL A 46 19.94 -12.40 -2.90
C VAL A 46 21.09 -13.38 -3.14
N SER A 47 22.31 -13.07 -2.68
CA SER A 47 23.48 -13.95 -2.81
C SER A 47 23.35 -15.21 -1.94
N SER A 48 22.79 -15.07 -0.73
CA SER A 48 22.46 -16.20 0.17
C SER A 48 21.34 -17.07 -0.40
N PHE A 49 20.36 -16.47 -1.08
CA PHE A 49 19.30 -17.21 -1.79
C PHE A 49 19.84 -18.00 -2.99
N ASN A 50 20.82 -17.45 -3.73
CA ASN A 50 21.40 -18.11 -4.92
C ASN A 50 22.37 -19.26 -4.59
N ALA A 51 22.88 -19.34 -3.35
CA ALA A 51 23.74 -20.45 -2.90
C ALA A 51 22.95 -21.69 -2.43
N ALA A 52 21.67 -21.50 -2.08
CA ALA A 52 20.72 -22.60 -1.91
C ALA A 52 20.03 -22.83 -3.26
N ASP A 53 20.58 -23.77 -4.05
CA ASP A 53 19.93 -24.32 -5.23
C ASP A 53 18.47 -24.65 -4.94
N MET A 54 17.58 -23.78 -5.40
CA MET A 54 16.22 -24.12 -5.72
C MET A 54 16.02 -23.61 -7.13
N THR A 55 16.00 -24.54 -8.07
CA THR A 55 15.20 -24.47 -9.27
C THR A 55 13.84 -23.81 -8.97
N VAL A 56 13.78 -22.49 -8.98
CA VAL A 56 12.53 -21.74 -8.94
C VAL A 56 11.91 -22.01 -10.30
N PRO A 57 10.77 -22.72 -10.40
CA PRO A 57 10.02 -22.70 -11.63
C PRO A 57 9.61 -21.24 -11.80
N GLN A 58 10.21 -20.56 -12.77
CA GLN A 58 9.63 -19.34 -13.32
C GLN A 58 8.16 -19.66 -13.55
N ASN A 59 7.27 -18.91 -12.90
CA ASN A 59 5.81 -19.05 -12.94
C ASN A 59 5.14 -19.97 -11.92
N THR A 60 5.64 -20.10 -10.68
CA THR A 60 4.75 -20.50 -9.58
C THR A 60 3.90 -19.31 -9.18
N ILE A 61 2.73 -19.19 -9.82
CA ILE A 61 1.54 -18.59 -9.20
C ILE A 61 1.51 -19.17 -7.78
N LEU A 62 1.86 -18.36 -6.77
CA LEU A 62 1.69 -18.71 -5.37
C LEU A 62 0.18 -18.87 -5.19
N ARG A 63 -0.34 -20.06 -5.46
CA ARG A 63 -1.73 -20.39 -5.21
C ARG A 63 -1.85 -20.46 -3.71
N TYR A 64 -2.16 -19.31 -3.11
CA TYR A 64 -2.53 -19.19 -1.72
C TYR A 64 -3.51 -20.32 -1.38
N PRO A 65 -3.37 -20.99 -0.22
CA PRO A 65 -4.39 -21.91 0.26
C PRO A 65 -5.71 -21.17 0.15
N LYS A 66 -6.67 -21.68 -0.65
CA LYS A 66 -7.92 -20.99 -0.98
C LYS A 66 -8.45 -20.33 0.28
N LEU A 67 -8.26 -19.02 0.40
CA LEU A 67 -8.60 -18.31 1.62
C LEU A 67 -10.11 -18.50 1.76
N LYS A 68 -10.52 -19.26 2.78
CA LYS A 68 -11.93 -19.51 3.04
C LYS A 68 -12.49 -18.28 3.73
N LEU A 69 -12.70 -17.24 2.93
CA LEU A 69 -13.44 -16.08 3.35
C LEU A 69 -14.88 -16.52 3.66
N PRO A 70 -15.50 -16.00 4.74
CA PRO A 70 -16.90 -16.24 5.03
C PRO A 70 -17.74 -15.67 3.89
N THR A 71 -18.83 -16.36 3.56
CA THR A 71 -19.74 -15.88 2.53
C THR A 71 -20.34 -14.55 2.96
N PHE A 72 -20.28 -13.53 2.10
CA PHE A 72 -20.95 -12.26 2.30
C PHE A 72 -22.27 -12.25 1.56
N ASP A 73 -23.37 -12.23 2.30
CA ASP A 73 -24.75 -12.24 1.82
C ASP A 73 -25.23 -10.87 1.31
N GLY A 74 -24.40 -9.84 1.42
CA GLY A 74 -24.80 -8.46 1.16
C GLY A 74 -25.64 -7.84 2.28
N ASN A 75 -25.59 -8.41 3.50
CA ASN A 75 -26.22 -7.81 4.67
C ASN A 75 -25.24 -6.92 5.43
N VAL A 76 -25.63 -5.67 5.70
CA VAL A 76 -24.86 -4.69 6.49
C VAL A 76 -24.42 -5.26 7.85
N LYS A 77 -25.26 -6.08 8.50
CA LYS A 77 -24.92 -6.70 9.79
C LYS A 77 -23.71 -7.63 9.71
N ASN A 78 -23.49 -8.25 8.56
CA ASN A 78 -22.39 -9.18 8.32
C ASN A 78 -21.17 -8.47 7.70
N TRP A 79 -21.30 -7.18 7.35
CA TRP A 79 -20.23 -6.42 6.71
C TRP A 79 -18.97 -6.34 7.58
N LEU A 80 -19.08 -6.04 8.86
CA LEU A 80 -17.92 -5.93 9.76
C LEU A 80 -17.14 -7.25 9.85
N ALA A 81 -17.86 -8.38 9.92
CA ALA A 81 -17.26 -9.71 9.97
C ALA A 81 -16.56 -10.08 8.66
N PHE A 82 -17.13 -9.67 7.53
CA PHE A 82 -16.51 -9.80 6.21
C PHE A 82 -15.28 -8.91 6.08
N TRP A 83 -15.41 -7.62 6.37
CA TRP A 83 -14.34 -6.62 6.21
C TRP A 83 -13.12 -6.95 7.07
N GLY A 84 -13.29 -7.34 8.34
CA GLY A 84 -12.16 -7.70 9.21
C GLY A 84 -11.33 -8.90 8.72
N GLN A 85 -11.87 -9.72 7.81
CA GLN A 85 -11.12 -10.77 7.13
C GLN A 85 -10.58 -10.31 5.78
N PHE A 86 -11.37 -9.53 5.04
CA PHE A 86 -10.99 -9.03 3.73
C PHE A 86 -9.90 -7.96 3.77
N GLU A 87 -9.81 -7.16 4.84
CA GLU A 87 -8.77 -6.13 5.03
C GLU A 87 -7.35 -6.71 4.94
N LYS A 88 -7.16 -7.95 5.37
CA LYS A 88 -5.86 -8.65 5.26
C LYS A 88 -5.48 -8.93 3.80
N ILE A 89 -6.46 -9.15 2.94
CA ILE A 89 -6.27 -9.36 1.50
C ILE A 89 -6.03 -8.01 0.82
N ASP A 90 -6.79 -6.98 1.18
CA ASP A 90 -6.62 -5.63 0.65
C ASP A 90 -5.21 -5.08 0.95
N GLY A 91 -4.70 -5.32 2.16
CA GLY A 91 -3.36 -4.93 2.59
C GLY A 91 -2.21 -5.82 2.11
N ASP A 92 -2.46 -6.97 1.47
CA ASP A 92 -1.38 -7.84 0.98
C ASP A 92 -0.72 -7.19 -0.25
N CYS A 93 0.58 -6.89 -0.15
CA CYS A 93 1.37 -6.30 -1.23
C CYS A 93 1.80 -7.33 -2.29
N ASN A 94 1.68 -8.62 -2.01
CA ASN A 94 2.01 -9.70 -2.94
C ASN A 94 0.85 -10.03 -3.89
N LEU A 95 -0.37 -9.55 -3.59
CA LEU A 95 -1.54 -9.70 -4.45
C LEU A 95 -1.68 -8.45 -5.32
N ASP A 96 -1.82 -8.65 -6.62
CA ASP A 96 -2.20 -7.56 -7.51
C ASP A 96 -3.68 -7.23 -7.38
N ASN A 97 -4.10 -6.10 -7.96
CA ASN A 97 -5.49 -5.68 -7.86
C ASN A 97 -6.45 -6.58 -8.66
N ASP A 98 -5.95 -7.35 -9.64
CA ASP A 98 -6.77 -8.31 -10.40
C ASP A 98 -7.14 -9.51 -9.52
N ASP A 99 -6.15 -10.08 -8.83
CA ASP A 99 -6.33 -11.15 -7.85
C ASP A 99 -7.19 -10.67 -6.68
N LYS A 100 -6.94 -9.46 -6.14
CA LYS A 100 -7.79 -8.87 -5.09
C LYS A 100 -9.24 -8.71 -5.54
N PHE A 101 -9.48 -8.35 -6.80
CA PHE A 101 -10.84 -8.26 -7.35
C PHE A 101 -11.50 -9.64 -7.45
N ALA A 102 -10.76 -10.67 -7.85
CA ALA A 102 -11.25 -12.04 -7.83
C ALA A 102 -11.59 -12.51 -6.40
N TYR A 103 -10.74 -12.19 -5.43
CA TYR A 103 -10.98 -12.47 -4.02
C TYR A 103 -12.13 -11.67 -3.43
N LEU A 104 -12.41 -10.47 -3.94
CA LEU A 104 -13.57 -9.67 -3.53
C LEU A 104 -14.88 -10.34 -3.96
N LEU A 105 -14.91 -10.94 -5.16
CA LEU A 105 -16.11 -11.56 -5.72
C LEU A 105 -16.35 -12.99 -5.21
N GLN A 106 -15.29 -13.77 -4.98
CA GLN A 106 -15.38 -15.19 -4.59
C GLN A 106 -16.25 -15.47 -3.35
N PRO A 107 -16.16 -14.72 -2.23
CA PRO A 107 -16.98 -14.95 -1.04
C PRO A 107 -18.37 -14.34 -1.14
N VAL A 108 -18.71 -13.60 -2.18
CA VAL A 108 -19.99 -12.91 -2.24
C VAL A 108 -21.08 -13.86 -2.72
N GLU A 109 -22.20 -13.90 -2.02
CA GLU A 109 -23.31 -14.78 -2.34
C GLU A 109 -23.89 -14.43 -3.72
N ARG A 110 -24.12 -15.46 -4.54
CA ARG A 110 -24.68 -15.27 -5.89
C ARG A 110 -26.08 -14.67 -5.82
N GLY A 111 -26.33 -13.65 -6.64
CA GLY A 111 -27.61 -12.94 -6.69
C GLY A 111 -27.80 -11.91 -5.58
N SER A 112 -26.84 -11.76 -4.66
CA SER A 112 -26.89 -10.72 -3.62
C SER A 112 -26.72 -9.30 -4.21
N ALA A 113 -27.16 -8.30 -3.45
CA ALA A 113 -26.94 -6.90 -3.79
C ALA A 113 -25.44 -6.57 -3.91
N ALA A 114 -24.60 -7.20 -3.08
CA ALA A 114 -23.15 -7.08 -3.13
C ALA A 114 -22.56 -7.64 -4.43
N GLU A 115 -23.04 -8.80 -4.90
CA GLU A 115 -22.56 -9.41 -6.15
C GLU A 115 -22.89 -8.52 -7.35
N ASN A 116 -24.13 -8.01 -7.40
CA ASN A 116 -24.59 -7.14 -8.48
C ASN A 116 -23.80 -5.83 -8.51
N LEU A 117 -23.45 -5.28 -7.34
CA LEU A 117 -22.61 -4.09 -7.24
C LEU A 117 -21.21 -4.36 -7.78
N ILE A 118 -20.55 -5.44 -7.35
CA ILE A 118 -19.18 -5.75 -7.79
C ILE A 118 -19.15 -6.04 -9.31
N LYS A 119 -20.12 -6.81 -9.81
CA LYS A 119 -20.26 -7.13 -11.25
C LYS A 119 -20.65 -5.94 -12.13
N SER A 120 -21.12 -4.83 -11.54
CA SER A 120 -21.40 -3.60 -12.29
C SER A 120 -20.13 -2.93 -12.82
N PHE A 121 -18.97 -3.28 -12.25
CA PHE A 121 -17.67 -2.80 -12.70
C PHE A 121 -17.03 -3.79 -13.67
N PRO A 122 -16.31 -3.31 -14.70
CA PRO A 122 -15.58 -4.21 -15.59
C PRO A 122 -14.49 -4.95 -14.80
N PRO A 123 -14.29 -6.26 -15.02
CA PRO A 123 -13.26 -7.02 -14.32
C PRO A 123 -11.88 -6.44 -14.65
N GLY A 124 -11.09 -6.15 -13.61
CA GLY A 124 -9.74 -5.63 -13.80
C GLY A 124 -9.19 -4.83 -12.61
N ALA A 125 -7.87 -4.73 -12.54
CA ALA A 125 -7.10 -4.01 -11.53
C ALA A 125 -7.52 -2.54 -11.37
N ALA A 126 -7.91 -1.88 -12.48
CA ALA A 126 -8.37 -0.49 -12.49
C ALA A 126 -9.75 -0.30 -11.83
N SER A 127 -10.54 -1.37 -11.73
CA SER A 127 -11.89 -1.37 -11.19
C SER A 127 -11.94 -1.76 -9.72
N TYR A 128 -10.92 -2.47 -9.23
CA TYR A 128 -10.85 -2.96 -7.85
C TYR A 128 -11.17 -1.89 -6.81
N ASN A 129 -10.37 -0.81 -6.80
CA ASN A 129 -10.53 0.28 -5.85
C ASN A 129 -11.92 0.93 -5.93
N LYS A 130 -12.52 1.00 -7.13
CA LYS A 130 -13.85 1.59 -7.33
C LYS A 130 -14.96 0.69 -6.78
N ALA A 131 -14.87 -0.60 -7.07
CA ALA A 131 -15.83 -1.59 -6.58
C ALA A 131 -15.76 -1.72 -5.06
N LEU A 132 -14.55 -1.79 -4.49
CA LEU A 132 -14.33 -1.86 -3.05
C LEU A 132 -14.92 -0.65 -2.33
N LYS A 133 -14.65 0.55 -2.85
CA LYS A 133 -15.18 1.80 -2.29
C LYS A 133 -16.71 1.85 -2.36
N GLN A 134 -17.33 1.44 -3.47
CA GLN A 134 -18.79 1.38 -3.56
C GLN A 134 -19.40 0.32 -2.64
N LEU A 135 -18.70 -0.80 -2.45
CA LEU A 135 -19.11 -1.83 -1.51
C LEU A 135 -19.08 -1.30 -0.07
N GLN A 136 -18.02 -0.60 0.32
CA GLN A 136 -17.89 0.10 1.61
C GLN A 136 -18.98 1.16 1.81
N LEU A 137 -19.29 1.97 0.81
CA LEU A 137 -20.36 2.98 0.91
C LEU A 137 -21.74 2.35 1.07
N SER A 138 -21.99 1.22 0.39
CA SER A 138 -23.30 0.58 0.39
C SER A 138 -23.54 -0.29 1.64
N PHE A 139 -22.49 -0.91 2.17
CA PHE A 139 -22.60 -1.90 3.25
C PHE A 139 -21.82 -1.56 4.52
N GLY A 140 -20.90 -0.61 4.47
CA GLY A 140 -20.05 -0.18 5.59
C GLY A 140 -20.44 1.14 6.24
N SER A 141 -21.52 1.77 5.79
CA SER A 141 -22.06 2.97 6.45
C SER A 141 -22.60 2.60 7.84
N GLU A 142 -22.02 3.17 8.88
CA GLU A 142 -22.42 3.01 10.30
C GLU A 142 -23.83 3.57 10.59
N ASP A 143 -24.41 4.36 9.68
CA ASP A 143 -25.73 5.00 9.83
C ASP A 143 -26.93 4.03 9.87
N ILE A 144 -26.72 2.71 9.71
CA ILE A 144 -27.80 1.68 9.70
C ILE A 144 -27.71 0.73 10.92
N LEU A 145 -26.88 1.02 11.93
CA LEU A 145 -26.80 0.23 13.18
C LEU A 145 -27.69 0.78 14.30
#